data_AF-R4RX67-F1
#
_entry.id   AF-R4RX67-F1
#
_cell.length_a   1.000
_cell.length_b   1.000
_cell.length_c   1.000
_cell.angle_alpha   90.00
_cell.angle_beta   90.00
_cell.angle_gamma   90.00
#
_symmetry.space_group_name_H-M   'P 1'
#
loop_
_entity.id
_entity.type
_entity.pdbx_description
1 polymer ?
#
loop_
_entity_poly.entity_id
_entity_poly.type
_entity_poly.pdbx_seq_one_letter_code
_entity_poly.pdbx_strand_id
1 'polypeptide(L)'
;MILQKKKFKKIIASKNNVGYKIVFPNDLAVYPQNLDRGTICVNLSNKKVLISPSYKIYKINTDKISCLYLHYLVRNDNSILIYDSIINKGNSCGRVCSDMKSFLNLEFFFPSLKEQNKIAFFCLC
;
A
#
# COMPACT_ATOMS: atom_id res chain seq x y z
N MET A 1 17.07 7.24 -12.29
CA MET A 1 16.28 8.19 -11.47
C MET A 1 16.90 9.58 -11.58
N ILE A 2 16.20 10.59 -12.10
CA ILE A 2 16.77 11.95 -12.30
C ILE A 2 16.43 12.81 -11.07
N LEU A 3 17.44 13.37 -10.41
CA LEU A 3 17.24 14.28 -9.29
C LEU A 3 16.47 15.53 -9.74
N GLN A 4 15.55 16.01 -8.90
CA GLN A 4 14.78 17.24 -9.13
C GLN A 4 15.67 18.44 -9.50
N LYS A 5 16.86 18.55 -8.87
CA LYS A 5 17.87 19.58 -9.15
C LYS A 5 18.33 19.62 -10.61
N LYS A 6 18.32 18.48 -11.31
CA LYS A 6 18.66 18.41 -12.74
C LYS A 6 17.49 18.81 -13.65
N LYS A 7 16.24 18.75 -13.17
CA LYS A 7 15.03 18.95 -13.99
C LYS A 7 14.38 20.31 -13.78
N PHE A 8 14.58 20.95 -12.63
CA PHE A 8 13.93 22.23 -12.32
C PHE A 8 14.90 23.23 -11.69
N LYS A 9 14.87 24.48 -12.17
CA LYS A 9 15.67 25.60 -11.65
C LYS A 9 15.16 26.15 -10.31
N LYS A 10 14.02 25.65 -9.81
CA LYS A 10 13.42 26.04 -8.51
C LYS A 10 13.18 24.81 -7.64
N ILE A 11 13.30 24.96 -6.32
CA ILE A 11 12.89 23.93 -5.36
C ILE A 11 11.35 23.90 -5.36
N ILE A 12 10.77 22.87 -5.98
CA ILE A 12 9.31 22.69 -6.06
C ILE A 12 8.79 21.94 -4.82
N ALA A 13 9.65 21.14 -4.18
CA ALA A 13 9.28 20.41 -2.97
C ALA A 13 9.33 21.37 -1.77
N SER A 14 8.23 21.47 -1.04
CA SER A 14 8.23 22.12 0.28
C SER A 14 9.33 21.49 1.15
N LYS A 15 10.16 22.31 1.80
CA LYS A 15 11.08 21.82 2.86
C LYS A 15 10.32 21.38 4.11
N ASN A 16 9.05 21.76 4.22
CA ASN A 16 8.21 21.47 5.37
C ASN A 16 7.51 20.14 5.18
N ASN A 17 7.89 19.16 5.99
CA ASN A 17 7.26 17.83 6.05
C ASN A 17 6.02 17.82 6.96
N VAL A 18 5.55 19.00 7.38
CA VAL A 18 4.37 19.16 8.25
C VAL A 18 3.16 18.52 7.56
N GLY A 19 2.52 17.56 8.24
CA GLY A 19 1.36 16.83 7.74
C GLY A 19 1.67 15.52 7.02
N TYR A 20 2.92 15.23 6.64
CA TYR A 20 3.29 13.94 6.07
C TYR A 20 3.39 12.87 7.16
N LYS A 21 2.99 11.64 6.83
CA LYS A 21 3.07 10.49 7.73
C LYS A 21 4.35 9.70 7.47
N ILE A 22 4.87 9.07 8.52
CA ILE A 22 6.03 8.19 8.46
C ILE A 22 5.55 6.73 8.39
N VAL A 23 6.02 6.00 7.40
CA VAL A 23 5.85 4.54 7.27
C VAL A 23 7.15 3.88 7.68
N PHE A 24 7.11 3.00 8.67
CA PHE A 24 8.27 2.24 9.10
C PHE A 24 8.50 1.02 8.18
N PRO A 25 9.69 0.41 8.20
CA PRO A 25 9.88 -0.90 7.59
C PRO A 25 8.78 -1.87 8.06
N ASN A 26 8.24 -2.67 7.15
CA ASN A 26 7.18 -3.65 7.38
C ASN A 26 5.79 -3.09 7.74
N ASP A 27 5.58 -1.77 7.63
CA ASP A 27 4.22 -1.21 7.69
C ASP A 27 3.50 -1.35 6.34
N LEU A 28 2.17 -1.50 6.40
CA LEU A 28 1.28 -1.45 5.25
C LEU A 28 0.72 -0.03 5.11
N ALA A 29 0.92 0.57 3.94
CA ALA A 29 0.33 1.86 3.57
C ALA A 29 -0.81 1.62 2.56
N VAL A 30 -2.00 2.13 2.87
CA VAL A 30 -3.21 2.00 2.05
C VAL A 30 -3.72 3.39 1.69
N TYR A 31 -3.89 3.67 0.41
CA TYR A 31 -4.57 4.87 -0.05
C TYR A 31 -6.03 4.52 -0.36
N PRO A 32 -7.00 5.07 0.39
CA PRO A 32 -8.41 4.70 0.20
C PRO A 32 -9.00 5.15 -1.14
N GLN A 33 -8.40 6.15 -1.78
CA GLN A 33 -8.87 6.68 -3.05
C GLN A 33 -8.19 5.92 -4.19
N ASN A 34 -8.96 5.23 -5.02
CA ASN A 34 -8.46 4.38 -6.10
C ASN A 34 -7.72 3.10 -5.64
N LEU A 35 -8.28 2.38 -4.65
CA LEU A 35 -7.70 1.11 -4.22
C LEU A 35 -7.75 0.04 -5.33
N ASP A 36 -8.75 0.11 -6.23
CA ASP A 36 -8.86 -0.64 -7.50
C ASP A 36 -7.62 -0.50 -8.38
N ARG A 37 -6.85 0.57 -8.22
CA ARG A 37 -5.62 0.80 -9.00
C ARG A 37 -4.36 0.32 -8.29
N GLY A 38 -4.51 -0.51 -7.25
CA GLY A 38 -3.40 -1.07 -6.50
C GLY A 38 -2.66 -0.04 -5.64
N THR A 39 -3.37 0.97 -5.13
CA THR A 39 -2.78 2.02 -4.27
C THR A 39 -2.57 1.55 -2.82
N ILE A 40 -1.99 0.37 -2.68
CA ILE A 40 -1.68 -0.33 -1.42
C ILE A 40 -0.27 -0.93 -1.51
N CYS A 41 0.53 -0.80 -0.46
CA CYS A 41 1.91 -1.28 -0.48
C CYS A 41 2.45 -1.56 0.92
N VAL A 42 3.25 -2.63 1.03
CA VAL A 42 4.09 -2.91 2.20
C VAL A 42 5.45 -2.24 2.01
N ASN A 43 5.93 -1.52 3.03
CA ASN A 43 7.28 -0.95 3.01
C ASN A 43 8.33 -2.04 3.27
N LEU A 44 8.77 -2.71 2.20
CA LEU A 44 9.85 -3.70 2.25
C LEU A 44 11.26 -3.07 2.30
N SER A 45 11.37 -1.74 2.37
CA SER A 45 12.65 -1.08 2.54
C SER A 45 13.10 -1.14 3.99
N ASN A 46 14.41 -1.27 4.22
CA ASN A 46 15.01 -1.11 5.56
C ASN A 46 15.05 0.35 6.04
N LYS A 47 14.27 1.24 5.42
CA LYS A 47 14.23 2.67 5.71
C LYS A 47 12.79 3.14 5.92
N LYS A 48 12.64 4.16 6.76
CA LYS A 48 11.37 4.88 6.89
C LYS A 48 11.08 5.73 5.65
N VAL A 49 9.82 5.81 5.27
CA VAL A 49 9.34 6.56 4.10
C VAL A 49 8.33 7.62 4.54
N LEU A 50 8.38 8.81 3.91
CA LEU A 50 7.37 9.85 4.09
C LEU A 50 6.29 9.72 3.04
N ILE A 51 5.03 9.72 3.47
CA ILE A 51 3.86 9.61 2.59
C ILE A 51 2.84 10.70 2.89
N SER A 52 1.98 10.99 1.91
CA SER A 52 0.90 11.97 2.05
C SER A 52 -0.03 11.63 3.23
N PRO A 53 -0.57 12.63 3.96
CA PRO A 53 -1.53 12.40 5.05
C PRO A 53 -2.75 11.56 4.67
N SER A 54 -3.12 11.51 3.39
CA SER A 54 -4.30 10.78 2.92
C SER A 54 -4.21 9.26 3.07
N TYR A 55 -3.00 8.70 3.23
CA TYR A 55 -2.83 7.26 3.44
C TYR A 55 -3.22 6.84 4.86
N LYS A 56 -3.76 5.64 4.98
CA LYS A 56 -3.89 4.88 6.23
C LYS A 56 -2.67 3.97 6.38
N ILE A 57 -2.14 3.88 7.59
CA ILE A 57 -0.95 3.08 7.91
C ILE A 57 -1.37 2.03 8.92
N TYR A 58 -1.00 0.78 8.65
CA TYR A 58 -1.29 -0.38 9.48
C TYR A 58 0.00 -1.12 9.80
N LYS A 59 0.13 -1.57 11.05
CA LYS A 59 1.22 -2.46 11.45
C LYS A 59 0.86 -3.90 11.08
N ILE A 60 1.82 -4.61 10.52
CA ILE A 60 1.68 -6.04 10.20
C ILE A 60 2.07 -6.85 11.44
N ASN A 61 1.25 -7.84 11.81
CA ASN A 61 1.64 -8.83 12.80
C ASN A 61 2.59 -9.86 12.16
N THR A 62 3.89 -9.63 12.31
CA THR A 62 4.94 -10.44 11.68
C THR A 62 5.04 -11.86 12.24
N ASP A 63 4.47 -12.12 13.41
CA ASP A 63 4.41 -13.47 14.00
C ASP A 63 3.40 -14.37 13.26
N LYS A 64 2.55 -13.78 12.42
CA LYS A 64 1.50 -14.48 11.66
C LYS A 64 1.61 -14.27 10.16
N ILE A 65 2.16 -13.13 9.73
CA ILE A 65 2.14 -12.70 8.33
C ILE A 65 3.54 -12.31 7.87
N SER A 66 4.01 -12.97 6.82
CA SER A 66 5.22 -12.57 6.10
C SER A 66 4.95 -11.28 5.32
N CYS A 67 5.77 -10.26 5.55
CA CYS A 67 5.62 -8.96 4.89
C CYS A 67 5.78 -9.05 3.38
N LEU A 68 6.69 -9.90 2.92
CA LEU A 68 6.92 -10.13 1.50
C LEU A 68 5.74 -10.87 0.87
N TYR A 69 5.17 -11.86 1.56
CA TYR A 69 3.95 -12.51 1.11
C TYR A 69 2.78 -11.52 1.00
N LEU A 70 2.56 -10.71 2.04
CA LEU A 70 1.50 -9.71 2.04
C LEU A 70 1.68 -8.70 0.91
N HIS A 71 2.92 -8.29 0.60
CA HIS A 71 3.23 -7.39 -0.50
C HIS A 71 2.69 -7.90 -1.85
N TYR A 72 2.87 -9.18 -2.15
CA TYR A 72 2.35 -9.79 -3.37
C TYR A 72 0.84 -10.05 -3.28
N LEU A 73 0.37 -10.54 -2.13
CA LEU A 73 -1.04 -10.83 -1.90
C LEU A 73 -1.91 -9.61 -2.17
N VAL A 74 -1.61 -8.45 -1.58
CA VAL A 74 -2.45 -7.25 -1.69
C VAL A 74 -2.34 -6.53 -3.05
N ARG A 75 -1.49 -7.02 -3.96
CA ARG A 75 -1.22 -6.39 -5.26
C ARG A 75 -1.46 -7.29 -6.46
N ASN A 76 -1.87 -8.53 -6.25
CA ASN A 76 -2.24 -9.42 -7.34
C ASN A 76 -3.58 -9.01 -7.96
N ASP A 77 -3.85 -9.51 -9.17
CA ASP A 77 -5.05 -9.16 -9.93
C ASP A 77 -6.34 -9.53 -9.19
N ASN A 78 -6.35 -10.66 -8.47
CA ASN A 78 -7.50 -11.08 -7.67
C ASN A 78 -7.81 -10.09 -6.54
N SER A 79 -6.79 -9.58 -5.84
CA SER A 79 -6.95 -8.56 -4.80
C SER A 79 -7.49 -7.26 -5.37
N ILE A 80 -7.03 -6.86 -6.55
CA ILE A 80 -7.56 -5.70 -7.26
C ILE A 80 -9.06 -5.87 -7.57
N LEU A 81 -9.48 -7.05 -8.04
CA LEU A 81 -10.89 -7.38 -8.28
C LEU A 81 -11.71 -7.33 -6.98
N ILE A 82 -11.16 -7.83 -5.86
CA ILE A 82 -11.78 -7.73 -4.54
C ILE A 82 -11.97 -6.26 -4.15
N TYR A 83 -10.98 -5.40 -4.41
CA TYR A 83 -11.07 -3.98 -4.08
C TYR A 83 -12.14 -3.25 -4.90
N ASP A 84 -12.31 -3.59 -6.18
CA ASP A 84 -13.38 -3.01 -7.02
C ASP A 84 -14.78 -3.32 -6.46
N SER A 85 -14.95 -4.50 -5.82
CA SER A 85 -16.23 -4.88 -5.20
C SER A 85 -16.63 -4.04 -3.98
N ILE A 86 -15.67 -3.42 -3.28
CA ILE A 86 -15.90 -2.61 -2.08
C ILE A 86 -15.85 -1.09 -2.36
N ILE A 87 -15.71 -0.72 -3.62
CA ILE A 87 -15.58 0.67 -4.04
C ILE A 87 -16.96 1.32 -4.21
N ASN A 88 -17.12 2.49 -3.59
CA ASN A 88 -18.24 3.37 -3.87
C ASN A 88 -17.84 4.34 -4.98
N LYS A 89 -18.51 4.23 -6.13
CA LYS A 89 -18.32 5.16 -7.28
C LYS A 89 -19.14 6.43 -7.00
N GLY A 90 -18.46 7.50 -6.60
CA GLY A 90 -19.13 8.78 -6.35
C GLY A 90 -19.69 9.42 -7.63
N ASN A 91 -20.60 10.38 -7.47
CA ASN A 91 -21.33 11.05 -8.57
C ASN A 91 -20.46 11.90 -9.51
N SER A 92 -19.17 12.08 -9.18
CA SER A 92 -18.20 12.77 -10.05
C SER A 92 -17.33 11.72 -10.73
N CYS A 93 -17.43 11.62 -12.06
CA CYS A 93 -16.64 10.73 -12.89
C CYS A 93 -15.14 10.82 -12.51
N GLY A 94 -14.63 9.82 -11.79
CA GLY A 94 -13.21 9.74 -11.38
C GLY A 94 -12.89 9.78 -9.87
N ARG A 95 -13.86 10.00 -8.97
CA ARG A 95 -13.64 9.84 -7.52
C ARG A 95 -14.14 8.48 -7.03
N VAL A 96 -13.22 7.52 -6.99
CA VAL A 96 -13.41 6.21 -6.39
C VAL A 96 -12.87 6.24 -4.96
N CYS A 97 -13.73 6.02 -3.97
CA CYS A 97 -13.32 5.90 -2.57
C CYS A 97 -13.79 4.55 -2.03
N SER A 98 -12.86 3.77 -1.50
CA SER A 98 -13.20 2.57 -0.75
C SER A 98 -13.71 2.97 0.63
N ASP A 99 -14.79 2.33 1.08
CA ASP A 99 -15.14 2.39 2.50
C ASP A 99 -14.08 1.60 3.28
N MET A 100 -13.37 2.29 4.17
CA MET A 100 -12.32 1.65 4.97
C MET A 100 -12.88 0.61 5.93
N LYS A 101 -14.17 0.68 6.31
CA LYS A 101 -14.79 -0.40 7.08
C LYS A 101 -14.88 -1.68 6.26
N SER A 102 -15.36 -1.58 5.02
CA SER A 102 -15.39 -2.71 4.08
C SER A 102 -13.99 -3.27 3.80
N PHE A 103 -12.99 -2.39 3.62
CA PHE A 103 -11.60 -2.81 3.45
C PHE A 103 -11.08 -3.62 4.66
N LEU A 104 -11.37 -3.17 5.88
CA LEU A 104 -10.92 -3.85 7.10
C LEU A 104 -11.64 -5.18 7.35
N ASN A 105 -12.79 -5.39 6.73
CA ASN A 105 -13.54 -6.64 6.77
C ASN A 105 -13.17 -7.61 5.63
N LEU A 106 -12.23 -7.25 4.76
CA LEU A 106 -11.77 -8.17 3.71
C LEU A 106 -11.03 -9.36 4.33
N GLU A 107 -11.42 -10.55 3.91
CA GLU A 107 -10.78 -11.80 4.32
C GLU A 107 -9.80 -12.26 3.25
N PHE A 108 -8.59 -12.60 3.68
CA PHE A 108 -7.58 -13.21 2.84
C PHE A 108 -7.16 -14.55 3.43
N PHE A 109 -6.79 -15.48 2.56
CA PHE A 109 -6.21 -16.73 2.99
C PHE A 109 -4.76 -16.53 3.41
N PHE A 110 -4.45 -16.86 4.67
CA PHE A 110 -3.10 -16.85 5.21
C PHE A 110 -2.69 -18.29 5.57
N PRO A 111 -1.89 -18.97 4.73
CA PRO A 111 -1.37 -20.28 5.10
C PRO A 111 -0.31 -20.15 6.21
N SER A 112 0.29 -21.26 6.64
CA SER A 112 1.40 -21.22 7.61
C SER A 112 2.52 -20.27 7.16
N LEU A 113 3.24 -19.64 8.10
CA LEU A 113 4.36 -18.75 7.78
C LEU A 113 5.41 -19.41 6.85
N LYS A 114 5.63 -20.72 7.03
CA LYS A 114 6.53 -21.50 6.16
C LYS A 114 6.06 -21.48 4.71
N GLU A 115 4.76 -21.67 4.49
CA GLU A 115 4.18 -21.67 3.14
C GLU A 115 4.09 -20.26 2.56
N GLN A 116 3.75 -19.26 3.38
CA GLN A 116 3.78 -17.85 2.97
C GLN A 116 5.16 -17.45 2.42
N ASN A 117 6.23 -17.82 3.12
CA ASN A 117 7.60 -17.53 2.68
C ASN A 117 7.98 -18.28 1.39
N LYS A 118 7.53 -19.53 1.24
CA LYS A 118 7.75 -20.31 0.02
C LYS A 118 7.07 -19.67 -1.19
N ILE A 119 5.80 -19.28 -1.06
CA ILE A 119 5.04 -18.59 -2.12
C ILE A 119 5.69 -17.23 -2.44
N ALA A 120 6.03 -16.45 -1.41
CA ALA A 120 6.65 -15.15 -1.57
C ALA A 120 8.00 -15.22 -2.30
N PHE A 121 8.80 -16.25 -2.02
CA PHE A 121 10.06 -16.50 -2.71
C PHE A 121 9.84 -16.88 -4.19
N PHE A 122 8.81 -17.68 -4.48
CA PHE A 122 8.45 -18.01 -5.86
C PHE A 122 8.06 -16.77 -6.68
N CYS A 123 7.34 -15.80 -6.10
CA CYS A 123 6.96 -14.55 -6.76
C CYS A 123 8.12 -13.55 -6.98
N LEU A 124 9.31 -13.86 -6.43
CA LEU A 124 10.50 -13.02 -6.55
C LEU A 124 11.36 -13.37 -7.78
N CYS A 125 11.20 -14.60 -8.29
CA CYS A 125 11.85 -15.12 -9.49
C CYS A 125 11.08 -14.70 -10.76
#